data_AF-A0AAD5GC42-F1
#
_entry.id   AF-A0AAD5GC42-F1
#
_cell.length_a   1.000
_cell.length_b   1.000
_cell.length_c   1.000
_cell.angle_alpha   90.00
_cell.angle_beta   90.00
_cell.angle_gamma   90.00
#
_symmetry.space_group_name_H-M   'P 1'
#
loop_
_entity.id
_entity.type
_entity.pdbx_description
1 polymer ?
#
loop_
_entity_poly.entity_id
_entity_poly.type
_entity_poly.pdbx_seq_one_letter_code
_entity_poly.pdbx_strand_id
1 'polypeptide(L)'
;MIINTSGKEVAKKELIEVLKVIEGQLGEKAYLVGESFGFADIALIPFSVWFYTLNKIGNMNIEKECPKLAAWVNRCMEREAVSKTLPDPHKFYDYLLEMQNKKGQ
;
A
#
# COMPACT_ATOMS: atom_id res chain seq x y z
N MET A 1 -29.15 0.27 -17.05
CA MET A 1 -27.70 0.22 -17.35
C MET A 1 -26.96 1.05 -16.30
N ILE A 2 -26.68 0.49 -15.11
CA ILE A 2 -25.82 1.13 -14.08
C ILE A 2 -25.14 0.01 -13.28
N ILE A 3 -24.17 -0.70 -13.85
CA ILE A 3 -23.32 -1.63 -13.09
C ILE A 3 -21.91 -1.55 -13.67
N ASN A 4 -21.09 -0.63 -13.15
CA ASN A 4 -19.62 -0.78 -13.15
C ASN A 4 -18.91 0.23 -12.23
N THR A 5 -19.53 1.37 -11.94
CA THR A 5 -18.89 2.44 -11.14
C THR A 5 -18.96 2.20 -9.62
N SER A 6 -19.99 1.50 -9.13
CA SER A 6 -20.19 1.32 -7.67
C SER A 6 -19.17 0.38 -7.03
N GLY A 7 -18.81 -0.74 -7.68
CA GLY A 7 -17.94 -1.74 -7.07
C GLY A 7 -16.50 -1.26 -6.83
N LYS A 8 -15.95 -0.46 -7.75
CA LYS A 8 -14.59 0.09 -7.61
C LYS A 8 -14.49 1.12 -6.49
N GLU A 9 -15.47 2.01 -6.38
CA GLU A 9 -15.52 3.01 -5.31
C GLU A 9 -15.78 2.38 -3.94
N VAL A 10 -16.61 1.35 -3.86
CA VAL A 10 -16.80 0.56 -2.63
C VAL A 10 -15.50 -0.11 -2.21
N ALA A 11 -14.83 -0.84 -3.11
CA ALA A 11 -13.57 -1.51 -2.82
C ALA A 11 -12.47 -0.52 -2.39
N LYS A 12 -12.42 0.66 -3.01
CA LYS A 12 -11.53 1.74 -2.61
C LYS A 12 -11.81 2.20 -1.17
N LYS A 13 -13.07 2.43 -0.82
CA LYS A 13 -13.47 2.85 0.53
C LYS A 13 -13.10 1.79 1.57
N GLU A 14 -13.40 0.52 1.29
CA GLU A 14 -13.08 -0.60 2.17
C GLU A 14 -11.56 -0.74 2.35
N LEU A 15 -10.78 -0.60 1.29
CA LEU A 15 -9.31 -0.63 1.39
C LEU A 15 -8.78 0.51 2.27
N ILE A 16 -9.27 1.74 2.09
CA ILE A 16 -8.89 2.86 2.97
C ILE A 16 -9.28 2.59 4.42
N GLU A 17 -10.46 2.02 4.68
CA GLU A 17 -10.89 1.64 6.03
C GLU A 17 -9.94 0.58 6.65
N VAL A 18 -9.52 -0.43 5.88
CA VAL A 18 -8.52 -1.41 6.32
C VAL A 18 -7.18 -0.74 6.65
N LEU A 19 -6.70 0.17 5.79
CA LEU A 19 -5.45 0.90 6.04
C LEU A 19 -5.54 1.78 7.29
N LYS A 20 -6.70 2.40 7.55
CA LYS A 20 -6.95 3.17 8.78
C LYS A 20 -6.99 2.29 10.03
N VAL A 21 -7.52 1.08 9.94
CA VAL A 21 -7.44 0.11 11.05
C VAL A 21 -5.99 -0.23 11.36
N ILE A 22 -5.19 -0.52 10.33
CA ILE A 22 -3.76 -0.83 10.49
C ILE A 22 -3.01 0.38 11.07
N GLU A 23 -3.27 1.58 10.57
CA GLU A 23 -2.67 2.80 11.10
C GLU A 23 -3.07 3.08 12.55
N GLY A 24 -4.32 2.79 12.92
CA GLY A 24 -4.79 2.82 14.30
C GLY A 24 -4.05 1.82 15.18
N GLN A 25 -3.77 0.60 14.67
CA GLN A 25 -2.95 -0.38 15.37
C GLN A 25 -1.50 0.07 15.50
N LEU A 26 -0.93 0.72 14.49
CA LEU A 26 0.40 1.31 14.55
C LEU A 26 0.45 2.39 15.65
N GLY A 27 -0.53 3.28 15.69
CA GLY A 27 -0.61 4.35 16.69
C GLY A 27 0.64 5.23 16.66
N GLU A 28 1.30 5.39 17.81
CA GLU A 28 2.58 6.12 17.94
C GLU A 28 3.81 5.19 17.93
N LYS A 29 3.61 3.88 17.78
CA LYS A 29 4.72 2.91 17.82
C LYS A 29 5.60 3.08 16.58
N ALA A 30 6.89 2.78 16.73
CA ALA A 30 7.80 2.75 15.59
C ALA A 30 7.35 1.71 14.53
N TYR A 31 6.87 0.55 15.00
CA TYR A 31 6.46 -0.62 14.22
C TYR A 31 5.14 -1.22 14.72
N LEU A 32 4.52 -2.11 13.95
CA LEU A 32 3.15 -2.58 14.21
C LEU A 32 2.97 -3.24 15.59
N VAL A 33 3.99 -3.97 16.05
CA VAL A 33 3.95 -4.73 17.33
C VAL A 33 4.74 -4.05 18.45
N GLY A 34 5.32 -2.86 18.22
CA GLY A 34 6.07 -2.14 19.24
C GLY A 34 7.24 -1.33 18.67
N GLU A 35 8.33 -1.30 19.44
CA GLU A 35 9.51 -0.47 19.12
C GLU A 35 10.52 -1.16 18.20
N SER A 36 10.35 -2.46 17.93
CA SER A 36 11.24 -3.22 17.05
C SER A 36 10.52 -3.77 15.82
N PHE A 37 11.22 -3.79 14.70
CA PHE A 37 10.73 -4.35 13.44
C PHE A 37 10.49 -5.85 13.60
N GLY A 38 9.26 -6.30 13.41
CA GLY A 38 8.83 -7.66 13.74
C GLY A 38 8.06 -8.36 12.63
N PHE A 39 7.47 -9.50 12.99
CA PHE A 39 6.78 -10.36 12.04
C PHE A 39 5.62 -9.67 11.31
N ALA A 40 4.82 -8.86 12.02
CA ALA A 40 3.72 -8.13 11.40
C ALA A 40 4.23 -7.12 10.36
N ASP A 41 5.36 -6.46 10.64
CA ASP A 41 5.95 -5.51 9.69
C ASP A 41 6.48 -6.24 8.46
N ILE A 42 7.14 -7.39 8.63
CA ILE A 42 7.59 -8.26 7.54
C ILE A 42 6.42 -8.71 6.67
N ALA A 43 5.29 -9.07 7.29
CA ALA A 43 4.10 -9.51 6.56
C ALA A 43 3.44 -8.36 5.78
N LEU A 44 3.44 -7.14 6.33
CA LEU A 44 2.73 -6.01 5.73
C LEU A 44 3.57 -5.22 4.74
N ILE A 45 4.87 -5.03 4.99
CA ILE A 45 5.70 -4.10 4.20
C ILE A 45 5.74 -4.39 2.69
N PRO A 46 5.64 -5.65 2.20
CA PRO A 46 5.60 -5.91 0.75
C PRO A 46 4.41 -5.28 0.04
N PHE A 47 3.30 -5.04 0.74
CA PHE A 47 2.12 -4.41 0.15
C PHE A 47 2.31 -2.91 -0.11
N SER A 48 3.31 -2.27 0.51
CA SER A 48 3.60 -0.84 0.28
C SER A 48 3.97 -0.51 -1.17
N VAL A 49 4.51 -1.48 -1.92
CA VAL A 49 4.83 -1.33 -3.36
C VAL A 49 3.58 -0.97 -4.17
N TRP A 50 2.41 -1.45 -3.75
CA TRP A 50 1.14 -1.14 -4.41
C TRP A 50 0.69 0.30 -4.20
N PHE A 51 1.18 1.02 -3.19
CA PHE A 51 0.63 2.33 -2.82
C PHE A 51 0.74 3.34 -3.96
N TYR A 52 1.84 3.32 -4.71
CA TYR A 52 2.00 4.16 -5.90
C TYR A 52 0.93 3.84 -6.96
N THR A 53 0.76 2.57 -7.29
CA THR A 53 -0.27 2.09 -8.24
C THR A 53 -1.67 2.46 -7.78
N LEU A 54 -1.99 2.26 -6.50
CA LEU A 54 -3.28 2.56 -5.91
C LEU A 54 -3.59 4.06 -5.93
N ASN A 55 -2.59 4.91 -5.68
CA ASN A 55 -2.74 6.35 -5.81
C ASN A 55 -2.97 6.77 -7.27
N LYS A 56 -2.25 6.18 -8.24
CA LYS A 56 -2.35 6.52 -9.67
C LYS A 56 -3.63 6.01 -10.34
N ILE A 57 -3.94 4.73 -10.20
CA ILE A 57 -5.07 4.07 -10.90
C ILE A 57 -6.36 4.17 -10.07
N GLY A 58 -6.25 3.99 -8.76
CA GLY A 58 -7.41 4.04 -7.84
C GLY A 58 -7.80 5.46 -7.42
N ASN A 59 -7.06 6.48 -7.88
CA ASN A 59 -7.23 7.87 -7.48
C ASN A 59 -7.32 8.02 -5.95
N MET A 60 -6.54 7.22 -5.23
CA MET A 60 -6.41 7.26 -3.78
C MET A 60 -5.33 8.27 -3.38
N ASN A 61 -5.40 8.72 -2.13
CA ASN A 61 -4.32 9.49 -1.53
C ASN A 61 -3.99 8.87 -0.17
N ILE A 62 -3.28 7.74 -0.21
CA ILE A 62 -2.95 6.96 1.00
C ILE A 62 -2.13 7.78 2.00
N GLU A 63 -1.24 8.66 1.53
CA GLU A 63 -0.45 9.52 2.41
C GLU A 63 -1.31 10.54 3.18
N LYS A 64 -2.33 11.11 2.52
CA LYS A 64 -3.28 12.00 3.18
C LYS A 64 -4.25 11.26 4.10
N GLU A 65 -4.74 10.10 3.67
CA GLU A 65 -5.72 9.31 4.43
C GLU A 65 -5.07 8.58 5.61
N CYS A 66 -3.79 8.20 5.47
CA CYS A 66 -3.03 7.40 6.42
C CYS A 66 -1.57 7.86 6.60
N PRO A 67 -1.33 9.07 7.12
CA PRO A 67 0.00 9.67 7.19
C PRO A 67 1.01 8.90 8.05
N LYS A 68 0.60 8.27 9.15
CA LYS A 68 1.51 7.50 10.01
C LYS A 68 1.90 6.19 9.35
N LEU A 69 0.98 5.59 8.59
CA LEU A 69 1.28 4.39 7.81
C LEU A 69 2.29 4.71 6.70
N ALA A 70 2.13 5.84 6.01
CA ALA A 70 3.11 6.30 5.02
C ALA A 70 4.49 6.55 5.66
N ALA A 71 4.53 7.18 6.84
CA ALA A 71 5.77 7.35 7.59
C ALA A 71 6.39 6.01 8.04
N TRP A 72 5.57 5.03 8.42
CA TRP A 72 6.02 3.68 8.74
C TRP A 72 6.64 2.96 7.53
N VAL A 73 6.08 3.13 6.33
CA VAL A 73 6.70 2.60 5.09
C VAL A 73 8.09 3.19 4.92
N ASN A 74 8.25 4.51 5.03
CA ASN A 74 9.55 5.17 4.90
C ASN A 74 10.56 4.64 5.92
N ARG A 75 10.17 4.52 7.20
CA ARG A 75 11.02 3.93 8.25
C ARG A 75 11.41 2.48 7.95
N CYS A 76 10.49 1.68 7.38
CA CYS A 76 10.82 0.31 7.01
C CYS A 76 11.82 0.26 5.84
N MET A 77 11.74 1.18 4.89
CA MET A 77 12.64 1.28 3.75
C MET A 77 14.07 1.71 4.12
N GLU A 78 14.28 2.36 5.28
CA GLU A 78 15.61 2.62 5.83
C GLU A 78 16.37 1.33 6.18
N ARG A 79 15.65 0.20 6.36
CA ARG A 79 16.28 -1.10 6.59
C ARG A 79 16.79 -1.67 5.27
N GLU A 80 18.09 -1.91 5.20
CA GLU A 80 18.76 -2.47 4.01
C GLU A 80 18.10 -3.77 3.49
N ALA A 81 17.68 -4.65 4.40
CA ALA A 81 17.00 -5.90 4.02
C ALA A 81 15.66 -5.65 3.30
N VAL A 82 14.90 -4.65 3.73
CA VAL A 82 13.61 -4.30 3.11
C VAL A 82 13.85 -3.64 1.76
N SER A 83 14.72 -2.62 1.71
CA SER A 83 14.98 -1.87 0.48
C SER A 83 15.60 -2.70 -0.63
N LYS A 84 16.40 -3.72 -0.31
CA LYS A 84 16.92 -4.68 -1.29
C LYS A 84 15.91 -5.73 -1.75
N THR A 85 14.88 -6.01 -0.96
CA THR A 85 13.90 -7.06 -1.26
C THR A 85 12.73 -6.54 -2.09
N LEU A 86 12.27 -5.33 -1.80
CA LEU A 86 11.10 -4.78 -2.47
C LEU A 86 11.45 -4.21 -3.84
N PRO A 87 10.63 -4.50 -4.88
CA PRO A 87 10.79 -3.87 -6.17
C PRO A 87 10.51 -2.36 -6.08
N ASP A 88 11.11 -1.61 -6.99
CA ASP A 88 10.80 -0.20 -7.17
C ASP A 88 9.29 -0.01 -7.48
N PRO A 89 8.56 0.86 -6.77
CA PRO A 89 7.12 1.03 -6.95
C PRO A 89 6.71 1.49 -8.36
N HIS A 90 7.56 2.23 -9.08
CA HIS A 90 7.29 2.64 -10.45
C HIS A 90 7.45 1.47 -11.42
N LYS A 91 8.52 0.69 -11.27
CA LYS A 91 8.70 -0.54 -12.08
C LYS A 91 7.58 -1.53 -11.85
N PHE A 92 7.10 -1.65 -10.61
CA PHE A 92 5.97 -2.49 -10.29
C PHE A 92 4.67 -2.01 -10.96
N TYR A 93 4.43 -0.69 -10.96
CA TYR A 93 3.32 -0.09 -11.69
C TYR A 93 3.40 -0.35 -13.21
N ASP A 94 4.57 -0.16 -13.82
CA ASP A 94 4.78 -0.40 -15.24
C ASP A 94 4.50 -1.87 -15.60
N TYR A 95 4.99 -2.81 -14.78
CA TYR A 95 4.71 -4.23 -14.93
C TYR A 95 3.20 -4.53 -14.90
N LEU A 96 2.45 -3.93 -13.97
CA LEU A 96 1.00 -4.12 -13.89
C LEU A 96 0.25 -3.54 -15.10
N LEU A 97 0.68 -2.39 -15.61
CA LEU A 97 0.13 -1.82 -16.84
C LEU A 97 0.36 -2.75 -18.03
N GLU A 98 1.56 -3.30 -18.18
CA GLU A 98 1.86 -4.28 -19.24
C GLU A 98 0.98 -5.53 -19.12
N MET A 99 0.79 -6.06 -17.91
CA MET A 99 -0.10 -7.20 -17.67
C MET A 99 -1.55 -6.89 -18.04
N GLN A 100 -2.04 -5.68 -17.74
CA GLN A 100 -3.40 -5.27 -18.09
C GLN A 100 -3.57 -5.20 -19.61
N ASN A 101 -2.59 -4.63 -20.31
CA ASN A 101 -2.62 -4.51 -21.77
C ASN A 101 -2.61 -5.88 -22.46
N LYS A 102 -1.89 -6.86 -21.91
CA LYS A 102 -1.87 -8.24 -22.42
C LYS A 102 -3.18 -9.00 -22.20
N LYS A 103 -3.94 -8.69 -21.15
CA LYS A 103 -5.26 -9.29 -20.87
C LYS A 103 -6.40 -8.70 -21.71
N GLY A 104 -6.13 -7.59 -22.41
CA GLY A 104 -7.07 -6.94 -23.34
C GLY A 104 -6.92 -7.38 -24.80
N GLN A 105 -6.01 -8.32 -25.09
CA GLN A 105 -5.88 -9.06 -26.36
C GLN A 105 -6.49 -10.44 -26.19
#